data_AF-A0A395MG81-F1
#
_entry.id   AF-A0A395MG81-F1
#
_cell.length_a   1.000
_cell.length_b   1.000
_cell.length_c   1.000
_cell.angle_alpha   90.00
_cell.angle_beta   90.00
_cell.angle_gamma   90.00
#
_symmetry.space_group_name_H-M   'P 1'
#
loop_
_entity.id
_entity.type
_entity.pdbx_description
1 polymer ?
#
loop_
_entity_poly.entity_id
_entity_poly.type
_entity_poly.pdbx_seq_one_letter_code
_entity_poly.pdbx_strand_id
1 'polypeptide(L)'
;MAPLTKRLEDQLKTYLEAAKPSLLTIPEPVVGQWSGGHGEGRSTAKVTFHIDFMFTSAGKYMTRLTYNQGKRKIPIDGTKKEWGEKIDPTEVLTTYQEAFGVAEQKEDNNKKKN
;
A
#
# COMPACT_ATOMS: atom_id res chain seq x y z
N MET A 1 1.52 0.55 -17.00
CA MET A 1 0.74 1.05 -15.86
C MET A 1 -0.68 1.28 -16.33
N ALA A 2 -1.65 1.35 -15.43
CA ALA A 2 -3.04 1.61 -15.78
C ALA A 2 -3.49 2.97 -15.22
N PRO A 3 -4.28 3.74 -16.01
CA PRO A 3 -4.86 4.98 -15.53
C PRO A 3 -5.86 4.69 -14.42
N LEU A 4 -5.92 5.57 -13.43
CA LEU A 4 -6.85 5.46 -12.32
C LEU A 4 -8.27 5.85 -12.77
N THR A 5 -9.07 4.84 -13.15
CA THR A 5 -10.50 5.05 -13.41
C THR A 5 -11.24 5.31 -12.10
N LYS A 6 -12.35 6.07 -12.15
CA LYS A 6 -13.18 6.35 -10.95
C LYS A 6 -13.57 5.09 -10.16
N ARG A 7 -13.96 4.01 -10.85
CA ARG A 7 -14.31 2.74 -10.22
C ARG A 7 -13.13 2.07 -9.52
N LEU A 8 -11.94 2.16 -10.09
CA LEU A 8 -10.72 1.63 -9.48
C LEU A 8 -10.31 2.46 -8.28
N GLU A 9 -10.46 3.79 -8.37
CA GLU A 9 -10.24 4.72 -7.27
C GLU A 9 -11.15 4.43 -6.08
N ASP A 10 -12.45 4.24 -6.30
CA ASP A 10 -13.40 3.93 -5.21
C ASP A 10 -13.01 2.62 -4.49
N GLN A 11 -12.58 1.60 -5.24
CA GLN A 11 -12.12 0.33 -4.67
C GLN A 11 -10.77 0.44 -3.95
N LEU A 12 -9.87 1.29 -4.48
CA LEU A 12 -8.60 1.58 -3.85
C LEU A 12 -8.82 2.31 -2.51
N LYS A 13 -9.77 3.26 -2.45
CA LYS A 13 -10.15 3.92 -1.20
C LYS A 13 -10.67 2.93 -0.17
N THR A 14 -11.56 2.01 -0.55
CA THR A 14 -12.02 0.92 0.34
C THR A 14 -10.85 0.07 0.86
N TYR A 15 -9.89 -0.26 0.01
CA TYR A 15 -8.67 -0.96 0.44
C TYR A 15 -7.86 -0.12 1.44
N LEU A 16 -7.62 1.16 1.15
CA LEU A 16 -6.84 2.05 2.01
C LEU A 16 -7.54 2.31 3.36
N GLU A 17 -8.87 2.34 3.38
CA GLU A 17 -9.67 2.43 4.61
C GLU A 17 -9.51 1.18 5.50
N ALA A 18 -9.37 0.00 4.89
CA ALA A 18 -9.24 -1.27 5.61
C ALA A 18 -7.79 -1.65 5.93
N ALA A 19 -6.83 -1.04 5.21
CA ALA A 19 -5.43 -1.36 5.34
C ALA A 19 -4.88 -0.96 6.72
N LYS A 20 -3.95 -1.76 7.25
CA LYS A 20 -3.31 -1.54 8.54
C LYS A 20 -1.79 -1.61 8.40
N PRO A 21 -1.04 -0.71 9.06
CA PRO A 21 0.43 -0.73 9.00
C PRO A 21 1.02 -2.06 9.46
N SER A 22 0.42 -2.67 10.49
CA SER A 22 0.85 -3.96 11.06
C SER A 22 0.73 -5.16 10.11
N LEU A 23 -0.01 -5.01 9.01
CA LEU A 23 -0.15 -6.04 7.96
C LEU A 23 0.78 -5.79 6.77
N LEU A 24 1.35 -4.58 6.67
CA LEU A 24 2.30 -4.24 5.62
C LEU A 24 3.70 -4.77 5.97
N THR A 25 4.05 -5.89 5.37
CA THR A 25 5.42 -6.41 5.42
C THR A 25 6.32 -5.64 4.46
N ILE A 26 7.26 -4.87 5.00
CA ILE A 26 8.38 -4.34 4.20
C ILE A 26 9.30 -5.53 3.88
N PRO A 27 9.52 -5.85 2.61
CA PRO A 27 10.41 -6.93 2.21
C PRO A 27 11.86 -6.58 2.57
N GLU A 28 12.69 -7.61 2.76
CA GLU A 28 14.14 -7.42 2.83
C GLU A 28 14.64 -6.68 1.58
N PRO A 29 15.65 -5.79 1.71
CA PRO A 29 16.11 -4.93 0.64
C PRO A 29 16.82 -5.74 -0.45
N VAL A 30 16.04 -6.27 -1.39
CA VAL A 30 16.56 -6.83 -2.65
C VAL A 30 16.60 -5.72 -3.69
N VAL A 31 17.80 -5.32 -4.08
CA VAL A 31 18.02 -4.20 -4.99
C VAL A 31 17.32 -4.44 -6.33
N GLY A 32 16.50 -3.47 -6.74
CA GLY A 32 15.85 -3.44 -8.05
C GLY A 32 14.63 -4.37 -8.20
N GLN A 33 14.23 -5.08 -7.15
CA GLN A 33 13.06 -5.96 -7.18
C GLN A 33 11.86 -5.32 -6.47
N TRP A 34 10.71 -5.33 -7.14
CA TRP A 34 9.43 -4.99 -6.51
C TRP A 34 8.90 -6.20 -5.73
N SER A 35 8.48 -5.96 -4.49
CA SER A 35 7.74 -6.93 -3.69
C SER A 35 6.58 -6.22 -2.99
N GLY A 36 5.44 -6.89 -2.89
CA GLY A 36 4.18 -6.27 -2.43
C GLY A 36 3.70 -6.82 -1.11
N GLY A 37 3.42 -5.93 -0.17
CA GLY A 37 2.72 -6.23 1.07
C GLY A 37 1.21 -6.14 0.90
N HIS A 38 0.48 -7.06 1.52
CA HIS A 38 -0.96 -6.95 1.69
C HIS A 38 -1.24 -6.03 2.86
N GLY A 39 -1.92 -4.91 2.62
CA GLY A 39 -2.33 -4.01 3.71
C GLY A 39 -3.51 -4.54 4.52
N GLU A 40 -4.22 -5.55 4.00
CA GLU A 40 -5.47 -6.06 4.56
C GLU A 40 -5.37 -7.58 4.83
N GLY A 41 -6.02 -8.04 5.90
CA GLY A 41 -6.04 -9.47 6.27
C GLY A 41 -7.10 -10.28 5.50
N ARG A 42 -8.22 -9.64 5.13
CA ARG A 42 -9.22 -10.18 4.20
C ARG A 42 -9.50 -9.13 3.14
N SER A 43 -9.59 -9.56 1.89
CA SER A 43 -9.87 -8.66 0.76
C SER A 43 -11.21 -7.96 0.96
N THR A 44 -11.18 -6.65 1.14
CA THR A 44 -12.38 -5.80 1.29
C THR A 44 -12.86 -5.25 -0.05
N ALA A 45 -11.96 -5.19 -1.03
CA ALA A 45 -12.26 -4.82 -2.41
C ALA A 45 -12.46 -6.06 -3.32
N LYS A 46 -13.18 -5.85 -4.43
CA LYS A 46 -13.38 -6.89 -5.48
C LYS A 46 -12.08 -7.25 -6.22
N VAL A 47 -11.13 -6.32 -6.24
CA VAL A 47 -9.75 -6.54 -6.72
C VAL A 47 -8.82 -6.45 -5.53
N THR A 48 -7.80 -7.30 -5.55
CA THR A 48 -6.75 -7.29 -4.54
C THR A 48 -5.76 -6.19 -4.85
N PHE A 49 -5.50 -5.33 -3.88
CA PHE A 49 -4.49 -4.27 -3.97
C PHE A 49 -3.25 -4.62 -3.14
N HIS A 50 -2.11 -4.05 -3.53
CA HIS A 50 -0.85 -4.13 -2.81
C HIS A 50 -0.18 -2.77 -2.76
N ILE A 51 0.53 -2.54 -1.66
CA ILE A 51 1.59 -1.54 -1.63
C ILE A 51 2.88 -2.30 -1.95
N ASP A 52 3.43 -2.01 -3.13
CA ASP A 52 4.71 -2.55 -3.59
C ASP A 52 5.86 -1.68 -3.09
N PHE A 53 6.94 -2.32 -2.64
CA PHE A 53 8.19 -1.73 -2.19
C PHE A 53 9.33 -2.19 -3.09
N MET A 54 10.32 -1.33 -3.29
CA MET A 54 11.57 -1.66 -3.98
C MET A 54 12.71 -0.89 -3.32
N PHE A 55 13.81 -1.57 -3.03
CA PHE A 55 15.05 -0.90 -2.65
C PHE A 55 15.88 -0.61 -3.91
N THR A 56 16.33 0.63 -4.08
CA THR A 56 17.05 1.07 -5.28
C THR A 56 18.55 0.88 -5.11
N SER A 57 19.29 0.86 -6.24
CA SER A 57 20.76 0.87 -6.22
C SER A 57 21.35 2.14 -5.61
N ALA A 58 20.57 3.21 -5.51
CA ALA A 58 20.94 4.47 -4.86
C ALA A 58 20.74 4.44 -3.33
N GLY A 59 20.41 3.28 -2.74
CA GLY A 59 20.22 3.13 -1.30
C GLY A 59 18.87 3.66 -0.79
N LYS A 60 17.90 3.92 -1.67
CA LYS A 60 16.60 4.50 -1.33
C LYS A 60 15.46 3.51 -1.52
N TYR A 61 14.43 3.59 -0.68
CA TYR A 61 13.18 2.88 -0.92
C TYR A 61 12.29 3.60 -1.92
N MET A 62 11.53 2.85 -2.70
CA MET A 62 10.43 3.34 -3.52
C MET A 62 9.19 2.53 -3.21
N THR A 63 8.03 3.19 -3.24
CA THR A 63 6.74 2.53 -3.15
C THR A 63 5.87 2.83 -4.35
N ARG A 64 4.87 1.97 -4.60
CA ARG A 64 3.76 2.25 -5.52
C ARG A 64 2.55 1.42 -5.12
N LEU A 65 1.37 1.80 -5.62
CA LEU A 65 0.18 0.96 -5.51
C LEU A 65 0.04 0.07 -6.75
N THR A 66 -0.31 -1.19 -6.52
CA THR A 66 -0.67 -2.12 -7.60
C THR A 66 -1.98 -2.83 -7.30
N TYR A 67 -2.62 -3.38 -8.32
CA TYR A 67 -3.76 -4.27 -8.17
C TYR A 67 -3.57 -5.53 -9.01
N ASN A 68 -4.18 -6.63 -8.58
CA ASN A 68 -4.19 -7.87 -9.34
C ASN A 68 -5.22 -7.82 -10.47
N GLN A 69 -4.77 -8.07 -11.70
CA GLN A 69 -5.60 -8.37 -12.85
C GLN A 69 -5.27 -9.77 -13.36
N GLY A 70 -6.07 -10.76 -12.93
CA GLY A 70 -5.74 -12.17 -13.15
C GLY A 70 -4.45 -12.54 -12.43
N LYS A 71 -3.44 -13.02 -13.18
CA LYS A 71 -2.11 -13.39 -12.64
C LYS A 71 -1.10 -12.24 -12.64
N ARG A 72 -1.48 -11.05 -13.10
CA ARG A 72 -0.56 -9.91 -13.25
C ARG A 72 -0.84 -8.86 -12.17
N LYS A 73 0.24 -8.31 -11.59
CA LYS A 73 0.18 -7.08 -10.81
C LYS A 73 0.31 -5.89 -11.75
N ILE A 74 -0.69 -5.01 -11.74
CA ILE A 74 -0.74 -3.83 -12.58
C ILE A 74 -0.48 -2.60 -11.70
N PRO A 75 0.62 -1.84 -11.95
CA PRO A 75 0.87 -0.61 -11.23
C PRO A 75 -0.09 0.51 -11.63
N ILE A 76 -0.53 1.27 -10.62
CA ILE A 76 -1.42 2.42 -10.75
C ILE A 76 -0.57 3.66 -11.04
N ASP A 77 -0.90 4.36 -12.12
CA ASP A 77 -0.21 5.60 -12.51
C ASP A 77 -0.29 6.67 -11.42
N GLY A 78 0.79 7.45 -11.28
CA GLY A 78 0.87 8.56 -10.31
C GLY A 78 1.09 8.14 -8.84
N THR A 79 1.16 6.84 -8.54
CA THR A 79 1.31 6.36 -7.15
C THR A 79 2.75 6.07 -6.74
N LYS A 80 3.72 6.23 -7.65
CA LYS A 80 5.12 5.97 -7.34
C LYS A 80 5.68 7.07 -6.43
N LYS A 81 6.20 6.69 -5.25
CA LYS A 81 6.86 7.61 -4.31
C LYS A 81 8.27 7.12 -3.99
N GLU A 82 9.20 8.07 -3.85
CA GLU A 82 10.56 7.81 -3.37
C GLU A 82 10.63 8.13 -1.88
N TRP A 83 11.41 7.34 -1.17
CA TRP A 83 11.65 7.41 0.26
C TRP A 83 13.16 7.43 0.52
N GLY A 84 13.56 7.68 1.76
CA GLY A 84 14.96 7.61 2.16
C GLY A 84 15.50 6.18 2.25
N GLU A 85 16.61 6.03 2.97
CA GLU A 85 17.24 4.72 3.25
C GLU A 85 16.43 3.86 4.22
N LYS A 86 15.47 4.48 4.91
CA LYS A 86 14.54 3.84 5.85
C LYS A 86 13.11 4.21 5.44
N ILE A 87 12.18 3.34 5.76
CA ILE A 87 10.77 3.53 5.48
C ILE A 87 9.94 2.95 6.62
N ASP A 88 8.91 3.67 7.05
CA ASP A 88 7.97 3.21 8.06
C ASP A 88 6.65 2.79 7.39
N PRO A 89 6.11 1.59 7.64
CA PRO A 89 4.86 1.15 7.01
C PRO A 89 3.66 2.04 7.33
N THR A 90 3.63 2.66 8.52
CA THR A 90 2.58 3.59 8.92
C THR A 90 2.66 4.84 8.08
N GLU A 91 3.85 5.44 7.98
CA GLU A 91 4.08 6.63 7.17
C GLU A 91 3.69 6.40 5.69
N VAL A 92 4.05 5.24 5.13
CA VAL A 92 3.68 4.86 3.77
C VAL A 92 2.17 4.78 3.59
N LEU A 93 1.49 4.11 4.53
CA LEU A 93 0.05 3.94 4.45
C LEU A 93 -0.68 5.29 4.60
N THR A 94 -0.33 6.08 5.62
CA THR A 94 -0.88 7.43 5.84
C THR A 94 -0.66 8.30 4.60
N THR A 95 0.54 8.25 4.01
CA THR A 95 0.89 8.99 2.79
C THR A 95 0.02 8.64 1.58
N TYR A 96 -0.50 7.41 1.49
CA TYR A 96 -1.48 7.05 0.47
C TYR A 96 -2.91 7.38 0.89
N GLN A 97 -3.28 7.16 2.15
CA GLN A 97 -4.60 7.53 2.66
C GLN A 97 -4.88 9.02 2.45
N GLU A 98 -3.93 9.90 2.80
CA GLU A 98 -4.02 11.34 2.55
C GLU A 98 -4.11 11.67 1.06
N ALA A 99 -3.27 11.04 0.23
CA ALA A 99 -3.27 11.27 -1.22
C ALA A 99 -4.61 10.91 -1.89
N PHE A 100 -5.37 10.00 -1.29
CA PHE A 100 -6.69 9.57 -1.76
C PHE A 100 -7.85 10.11 -0.90
N GLY A 101 -7.58 11.00 0.06
CA GLY A 101 -8.62 11.60 0.92
C GLY A 101 -9.35 10.60 1.81
N VAL A 102 -8.67 9.54 2.23
CA VAL A 102 -9.17 8.50 3.14
C VAL A 102 -8.84 8.88 4.57
N ALA A 103 -9.82 8.85 5.47
CA ALA A 103 -9.59 9.10 6.90
C ALA A 103 -8.83 7.92 7.54
N GLU A 104 -7.78 8.21 8.29
CA GLU A 104 -7.08 7.20 9.11
C GLU A 104 -8.08 6.48 10.02
N GLN A 105 -8.05 5.15 10.04
CA GLN A 105 -8.68 4.42 11.12
C GLN A 105 -7.88 4.72 12.38
N LYS A 106 -8.43 5.58 13.25
CA LYS A 106 -8.00 5.63 14.64
C LYS A 106 -8.15 4.22 15.17
N GLU A 107 -7.02 3.57 15.43
CA GLU A 107 -7.00 2.25 16.03
C GLU A 107 -7.78 2.33 17.35
N ASP A 108 -9.04 1.86 17.35
CA ASP A 108 -9.83 1.69 18.56
C ASP A 108 -9.12 0.64 19.42
N ASN A 109 -8.20 1.12 20.24
CA ASN A 109 -7.54 0.41 21.32
C ASN A 109 -8.58 0.11 22.40
N ASN A 110 -9.59 -0.69 22.08
CA ASN A 110 -10.46 -1.27 23.10
C ASN A 110 -9.73 -2.45 23.73
N LYS A 111 -8.77 -2.09 24.57
CA LYS A 111 -8.03 -2.95 25.48
C LYS A 111 -9.05 -3.56 26.46
N LYS A 112 -9.73 -4.64 26.05
CA LYS A 112 -10.48 -5.50 26.97
C LYS A 112 -9.48 -6.17 27.90
N LYS A 113 -9.25 -5.53 29.05
CA LYS A 113 -8.81 -6.18 30.28
C LYS A 113 -9.85 -7.26 30.60
N ASN A 114 -9.41 -8.51 30.65
CA ASN A 114 -10.01 -9.54 31.49
C ASN A 114 -8.87 -10.20 32.27
#